data_AF-A0A085MMK5-F1
#
_entry.id   AF-A0A085MMK5-F1
#
_cell.length_a   1.000
_cell.length_b   1.000
_cell.length_c   1.000
_cell.angle_alpha   90.00
_cell.angle_beta   90.00
_cell.angle_gamma   90.00
#
_symmetry.space_group_name_H-M   'P 1'
#
loop_
_entity.id
_entity.type
_entity.pdbx_description
1 polymer ?
#
loop_
_entity_poly.entity_id
_entity_poly.type
_entity_poly.pdbx_seq_one_letter_code
_entity_poly.pdbx_strand_id
1 'polypeptide(L)'
;MSLRWYFLNIRDEESAAAFLRERGVFHQHRSCPSCHHDMQLCSRGPTVCPQWKCRNSPCRRRVSARQATWFAGSRRRLSLEKAIGVIVAWSIQLSSLKFCKTQLGLNESTTVRWNRHLRSVAAQAVGEVSHPIGGPSKTVELYEILLCRRKYNRGRPYGRRQWVFGGRCRETGAPTFVRNNRTGRDCFVAKRAHRQRCGTHRSALPLHLCELMWRRRLTPGEDEFDRIVHDIATLHPPV
;
A
#
# COMPACT_ATOMS: atom_id res chain seq x y z
N MET A 1 1.34 8.46 -11.79
CA MET A 1 0.00 8.83 -12.31
C MET A 1 -0.68 9.99 -11.57
N SER A 2 -1.53 10.76 -12.27
CA SER A 2 -2.46 11.76 -11.70
C SER A 2 -3.92 11.29 -11.72
N LEU A 3 -4.81 11.96 -10.95
CA LEU A 3 -6.26 11.70 -10.99
C LEU A 3 -6.88 11.93 -12.38
N ARG A 4 -6.40 12.93 -13.13
CA ARG A 4 -6.88 13.18 -14.50
C ARG A 4 -6.57 11.99 -15.41
N TRP A 5 -5.40 11.37 -15.27
CA TRP A 5 -5.09 10.14 -16.01
C TRP A 5 -6.02 8.99 -15.61
N TYR A 6 -6.27 8.80 -14.31
CA TYR A 6 -7.18 7.75 -13.81
C TYR A 6 -8.58 7.84 -14.45
N PHE A 7 -9.24 9.00 -14.34
CA PHE A 7 -10.61 9.18 -14.84
C PHE A 7 -10.74 9.11 -16.37
N LEU A 8 -9.64 9.31 -17.12
CA LEU A 8 -9.65 9.20 -18.59
C LEU A 8 -9.39 7.77 -19.07
N ASN A 9 -8.56 6.99 -18.38
CA ASN A 9 -8.06 5.70 -18.87
C ASN A 9 -8.71 4.48 -18.18
N ILE A 10 -9.15 4.61 -16.93
CA ILE A 10 -9.74 3.52 -16.15
C ILE A 10 -11.25 3.75 -16.06
N ARG A 11 -12.00 3.16 -16.99
CA ARG A 11 -13.44 3.41 -17.18
C ARG A 11 -14.34 2.23 -16.80
N ASP A 12 -13.76 1.04 -16.69
CA ASP A 12 -14.45 -0.24 -16.54
C ASP A 12 -13.51 -1.31 -15.96
N GLU A 13 -14.04 -2.50 -15.62
CA GLU A 13 -13.25 -3.61 -15.10
C GLU A 13 -12.25 -4.20 -16.12
N GLU A 14 -12.40 -3.93 -17.42
CA GLU A 14 -11.56 -4.48 -18.49
C GLU A 14 -10.29 -3.64 -18.69
N SER A 15 -10.44 -2.33 -18.90
CA SER A 15 -9.36 -1.33 -18.87
C SER A 15 -8.57 -1.41 -17.56
N ALA A 16 -9.26 -1.55 -16.42
CA ALA A 16 -8.62 -1.78 -15.12
C ALA A 16 -7.82 -3.11 -15.07
N ALA A 17 -8.34 -4.20 -15.62
CA ALA A 17 -7.63 -5.48 -15.66
C ALA A 17 -6.47 -5.50 -16.68
N ALA A 18 -6.60 -4.79 -17.80
CA ALA A 18 -5.55 -4.63 -18.80
C ALA A 18 -4.35 -3.87 -18.22
N PHE A 19 -4.60 -2.73 -17.58
CA PHE A 19 -3.57 -1.95 -16.88
C PHE A 19 -2.85 -2.78 -15.79
N LEU A 20 -3.59 -3.57 -15.01
CA LEU A 20 -2.97 -4.43 -13.98
C LEU A 20 -2.13 -5.58 -14.58
N ARG A 21 -2.36 -6.00 -15.83
CA ARG A 21 -1.53 -6.99 -16.55
C ARG A 21 -0.29 -6.37 -17.18
N GLU A 22 -0.43 -5.17 -17.76
CA GLU A 22 0.70 -4.34 -18.22
C GLU A 22 1.72 -4.15 -17.10
N ARG A 23 1.25 -3.80 -15.89
CA ARG A 23 2.10 -3.59 -14.72
C ARG A 23 2.46 -4.86 -13.93
N GLY A 24 2.25 -6.06 -14.49
CA GLY A 24 2.67 -7.34 -13.91
C GLY A 24 1.94 -7.78 -12.63
N VAL A 25 1.01 -6.98 -12.10
CA VAL A 25 0.24 -7.29 -10.88
C VAL A 25 -0.80 -8.39 -11.13
N PHE A 26 -1.25 -8.55 -12.37
CA PHE A 26 -2.10 -9.63 -12.85
C PHE A 26 -1.37 -10.55 -13.82
N HIS A 27 -1.76 -11.82 -13.81
CA HIS A 27 -1.38 -12.84 -14.79
C HIS A 27 -1.39 -12.31 -16.23
N GLN A 28 -0.23 -12.29 -16.89
CA GLN A 28 -0.18 -11.99 -18.33
C GLN A 28 -0.67 -13.20 -19.15
N HIS A 29 -0.22 -14.40 -18.79
CA HIS A 29 -0.67 -15.69 -19.32
C HIS A 29 -1.10 -16.60 -18.15
N ARG A 30 -1.94 -17.62 -18.41
CA ARG A 30 -2.36 -18.56 -17.36
C ARG A 30 -2.75 -19.93 -17.92
N SER A 31 -2.19 -20.99 -17.35
CA SER A 31 -2.58 -22.39 -17.57
C SER A 31 -3.80 -22.79 -16.72
N CYS A 32 -4.62 -23.71 -17.21
CA CYS A 32 -5.80 -24.19 -16.48
C CYS A 32 -5.43 -25.15 -15.34
N PRO A 33 -5.86 -24.91 -14.08
CA PRO A 33 -5.52 -25.73 -12.91
C PRO A 33 -6.32 -27.05 -12.84
N SER A 34 -6.46 -27.74 -13.97
CA SER A 34 -7.18 -29.03 -14.11
C SER A 34 -6.83 -29.81 -15.37
N CYS A 35 -6.35 -29.15 -16.42
CA CYS A 35 -5.88 -29.80 -17.65
C CYS A 35 -4.65 -29.12 -18.27
N HIS A 36 -4.05 -28.15 -17.58
CA HIS A 36 -2.84 -27.38 -17.90
C HIS A 36 -2.84 -26.60 -19.23
N HIS A 37 -3.85 -26.79 -20.09
CA HIS A 37 -4.09 -26.00 -21.29
C HIS A 37 -4.29 -24.51 -20.98
N ASP A 38 -3.86 -23.67 -21.92
CA ASP A 38 -4.05 -22.22 -21.87
C ASP A 38 -5.47 -21.77 -21.54
N MET A 39 -5.54 -20.68 -20.79
CA MET A 39 -6.76 -19.93 -20.55
C MET A 39 -6.73 -18.60 -21.33
N GLN A 40 -7.86 -18.26 -21.95
CA GLN A 40 -8.10 -16.93 -22.49
C GLN A 40 -8.73 -16.06 -21.41
N LEU A 41 -8.29 -14.81 -21.25
CA LEU A 41 -8.99 -13.84 -20.42
C LEU A 41 -10.25 -13.36 -21.15
N CYS A 42 -11.41 -13.46 -20.52
CA CYS A 42 -12.70 -13.04 -21.07
C CYS A 42 -13.41 -12.09 -20.12
N SER A 43 -13.76 -10.91 -20.61
CA SER A 43 -14.74 -10.02 -19.97
C SER A 43 -16.16 -10.58 -20.06
N ARG A 44 -17.09 -9.98 -19.30
CA ARG A 44 -18.53 -10.26 -19.36
C ARG A 44 -19.36 -8.96 -19.29
N GLY A 45 -18.87 -7.90 -19.94
CA GLY A 45 -19.38 -6.53 -19.79
C GLY A 45 -18.57 -5.69 -18.79
N PRO A 46 -18.75 -4.36 -18.81
CA PRO A 46 -17.81 -3.40 -18.21
C PRO A 46 -17.78 -3.41 -16.67
N THR A 47 -18.83 -3.90 -16.01
CA THR A 47 -18.94 -3.94 -14.54
C THR A 47 -18.47 -5.25 -13.92
N VAL A 48 -18.08 -6.24 -14.73
CA VAL A 48 -17.76 -7.60 -14.28
C VAL A 48 -16.28 -7.90 -14.46
N CYS A 49 -15.58 -8.05 -13.33
CA CYS A 49 -14.16 -8.42 -13.29
C CYS A 49 -13.86 -9.61 -14.23
N PRO A 50 -12.94 -9.46 -15.21
CA PRO A 50 -12.64 -10.50 -16.19
C PRO A 50 -12.29 -11.87 -15.59
N GLN A 51 -12.61 -12.92 -16.36
CA GLN A 51 -12.43 -14.31 -15.98
C GLN A 51 -11.57 -15.02 -17.01
N TRP A 52 -10.53 -15.70 -16.55
CA TRP A 52 -9.85 -16.73 -17.32
C TRP A 52 -10.85 -17.85 -17.64
N LYS A 53 -10.98 -18.20 -18.92
CA LYS A 53 -11.74 -19.34 -19.45
C LYS A 53 -10.74 -20.30 -20.09
N CYS A 54 -10.73 -21.57 -19.68
CA CYS A 54 -9.90 -22.57 -20.35
C CYS A 54 -10.32 -22.71 -21.82
N ARG A 55 -9.33 -22.79 -22.74
CA ARG A 55 -9.57 -23.02 -24.17
C ARG A 55 -10.06 -24.44 -24.46
N ASN A 56 -9.70 -25.41 -23.61
CA ASN A 56 -10.06 -26.82 -23.78
C ASN A 56 -11.60 -27.03 -23.64
N SER A 57 -12.23 -27.47 -24.73
CA SER A 57 -13.70 -27.53 -24.90
C SER A 57 -14.44 -28.46 -23.92
N PRO A 58 -13.98 -29.68 -23.58
CA PRO A 58 -14.55 -30.45 -22.48
C PRO A 58 -14.31 -29.82 -21.09
N CYS A 59 -13.19 -29.13 -20.86
CA CYS A 59 -12.86 -28.61 -19.52
C CYS A 59 -13.70 -27.39 -19.13
N ARG A 60 -13.81 -26.38 -20.02
CA ARG A 60 -14.57 -25.11 -19.84
C ARG A 60 -14.29 -24.30 -18.57
N ARG A 61 -13.39 -24.74 -17.68
CA ARG A 61 -13.20 -24.20 -16.32
C ARG A 61 -12.89 -22.71 -16.36
N ARG A 62 -13.49 -21.97 -15.42
CA ARG A 62 -13.31 -20.53 -15.27
C ARG A 62 -12.67 -20.18 -13.93
N VAL A 63 -11.81 -19.17 -13.95
CA VAL A 63 -11.00 -18.68 -12.82
C VAL A 63 -11.01 -17.15 -12.84
N SER A 64 -11.17 -16.47 -11.71
CA SER A 64 -11.16 -15.00 -11.68
C SER A 64 -9.77 -14.44 -12.01
N ALA A 65 -9.68 -13.30 -12.72
CA ALA A 65 -8.41 -12.58 -12.91
C ALA A 65 -7.71 -12.26 -11.58
N ARG A 66 -8.48 -12.08 -10.49
CA ARG A 66 -8.00 -11.79 -9.13
C ARG A 66 -7.55 -13.03 -8.35
N GLN A 67 -7.74 -14.24 -8.87
CA GLN A 67 -7.39 -15.46 -8.13
C GLN A 67 -5.87 -15.67 -8.18
N ALA A 68 -5.26 -15.78 -7.00
CA ALA A 68 -3.82 -15.83 -6.81
C ALA A 68 -3.08 -14.65 -7.50
N THR A 69 -3.59 -13.44 -7.21
CA THR A 69 -2.88 -12.16 -7.35
C THR A 69 -3.11 -11.36 -6.06
N TRP A 70 -2.45 -10.21 -5.89
CA TRP A 70 -2.71 -9.35 -4.73
C TRP A 70 -4.18 -8.96 -4.55
N PHE A 71 -4.99 -8.90 -5.61
CA PHE A 71 -6.41 -8.52 -5.54
C PHE A 71 -7.35 -9.64 -5.00
N ALA A 72 -6.78 -10.78 -4.61
CA ALA A 72 -7.50 -11.89 -3.97
C ALA A 72 -8.05 -11.57 -2.57
N GLY A 73 -8.75 -12.54 -1.97
CA GLY A 73 -9.19 -12.52 -0.58
C GLY A 73 -10.18 -11.38 -0.27
N SER A 74 -9.94 -10.65 0.83
CA SER A 74 -10.77 -9.51 1.25
C SER A 74 -10.82 -8.36 0.23
N ARG A 75 -9.81 -8.25 -0.63
CA ARG A 75 -9.67 -7.19 -1.63
C ARG A 75 -10.60 -7.40 -2.84
N ARG A 76 -11.15 -8.61 -3.03
CA ARG A 76 -12.10 -8.94 -4.10
C ARG A 76 -13.46 -8.20 -4.02
N ARG A 77 -13.75 -7.52 -2.90
CA ARG A 77 -15.04 -6.85 -2.61
C ARG A 77 -15.20 -5.44 -3.20
N LEU A 78 -14.22 -4.95 -3.95
CA LEU A 78 -14.26 -3.62 -4.61
C LEU A 78 -14.01 -3.80 -6.12
N SER A 79 -14.60 -2.98 -7.00
CA SER A 79 -14.24 -2.95 -8.43
C SER A 79 -12.72 -2.69 -8.59
N LEU A 80 -12.09 -3.26 -9.60
CA LEU A 80 -10.73 -2.95 -10.01
C LEU A 80 -10.58 -1.46 -10.34
N GLU A 81 -11.58 -0.89 -11.01
CA GLU A 81 -11.67 0.55 -11.28
C GLU A 81 -11.53 1.36 -9.97
N LYS A 82 -12.46 1.24 -9.01
CA LYS A 82 -12.35 1.91 -7.70
C LYS A 82 -11.13 1.51 -6.88
N ALA A 83 -10.63 0.29 -7.04
CA ALA A 83 -9.42 -0.16 -6.35
C ALA A 83 -8.18 0.60 -6.85
N ILE A 84 -8.00 0.74 -8.17
CA ILE A 84 -6.97 1.61 -8.77
C ILE A 84 -7.20 3.05 -8.32
N GLY A 85 -8.45 3.53 -8.29
CA GLY A 85 -8.80 4.86 -7.78
C GLY A 85 -8.34 5.09 -6.33
N VAL A 86 -8.41 4.08 -5.45
CA VAL A 86 -7.86 4.17 -4.09
C VAL A 86 -6.32 4.13 -4.08
N ILE A 87 -5.69 3.37 -4.97
CA ILE A 87 -4.21 3.35 -5.10
C ILE A 87 -3.71 4.74 -5.54
N VAL A 88 -4.35 5.36 -6.55
CA VAL A 88 -4.05 6.73 -7.01
C VAL A 88 -4.35 7.76 -5.91
N ALA A 89 -5.48 7.66 -5.21
CA ALA A 89 -5.79 8.56 -4.09
C ALA A 89 -4.81 8.39 -2.92
N TRP A 90 -4.26 7.19 -2.72
CA TRP A 90 -3.29 6.91 -1.67
C TRP A 90 -1.89 7.42 -2.04
N SER A 91 -1.44 7.23 -3.28
CA SER A 91 -0.13 7.74 -3.74
C SER A 91 -0.07 9.25 -3.58
N ILE A 92 -1.01 10.00 -4.16
CA ILE A 92 -1.07 11.47 -4.08
C ILE A 92 -1.55 12.01 -2.71
N GLN A 93 -1.62 11.16 -1.68
CA GLN A 93 -1.96 11.50 -0.29
C GLN A 93 -3.40 12.03 -0.04
N LEU A 94 -4.28 11.99 -1.04
CA LEU A 94 -5.68 12.45 -0.96
C LEU A 94 -6.68 11.40 -0.43
N SER A 95 -6.24 10.19 -0.06
CA SER A 95 -7.04 9.04 0.46
C SER A 95 -7.79 9.24 1.80
N SER A 96 -8.24 10.46 2.07
CA SER A 96 -9.12 10.84 3.17
C SER A 96 -10.53 10.25 3.03
N LEU A 97 -11.23 10.10 4.16
CA LEU A 97 -12.62 9.60 4.18
C LEU A 97 -13.55 10.49 3.35
N LYS A 98 -13.39 11.82 3.42
CA LYS A 98 -14.17 12.78 2.62
C LYS A 98 -13.97 12.53 1.11
N PHE A 99 -12.71 12.53 0.66
CA PHE A 99 -12.39 12.34 -0.77
C PHE A 99 -12.88 10.98 -1.29
N CYS A 100 -12.57 9.89 -0.61
CA CYS A 100 -12.98 8.55 -1.05
C CYS A 100 -14.52 8.36 -1.03
N LYS A 101 -15.23 9.04 -0.13
CA LYS A 101 -16.70 9.07 -0.12
C LYS A 101 -17.25 9.87 -1.31
N THR A 102 -16.74 11.07 -1.59
CA THR A 102 -17.29 11.96 -2.62
C THR A 102 -16.85 11.62 -4.05
N GLN A 103 -15.61 11.17 -4.26
CA GLN A 103 -15.02 10.97 -5.59
C GLN A 103 -15.04 9.51 -6.06
N LEU A 104 -15.09 8.54 -5.15
CA LEU A 104 -15.08 7.10 -5.47
C LEU A 104 -16.33 6.36 -4.96
N GLY A 105 -17.23 7.05 -4.24
CA GLY A 105 -18.45 6.46 -3.66
C GLY A 105 -18.16 5.38 -2.60
N LEU A 106 -17.08 5.52 -1.83
CA LEU A 106 -16.63 4.50 -0.88
C LEU A 106 -17.09 4.78 0.55
N ASN A 107 -17.60 3.74 1.22
CA ASN A 107 -17.82 3.80 2.65
C ASN A 107 -16.50 3.79 3.43
N GLU A 108 -16.53 4.35 4.64
CA GLU A 108 -15.34 4.56 5.47
C GLU A 108 -14.62 3.26 5.83
N SER A 109 -15.36 2.18 6.09
CA SER A 109 -14.76 0.88 6.43
C SER A 109 -13.93 0.30 5.28
N THR A 110 -14.39 0.49 4.03
CA THR A 110 -13.67 0.10 2.82
C THR A 110 -12.44 0.96 2.63
N THR A 111 -12.56 2.28 2.76
CA THR A 111 -11.45 3.23 2.67
C THR A 111 -10.36 2.92 3.70
N VAL A 112 -10.71 2.72 4.97
CA VAL A 112 -9.76 2.34 6.04
C VAL A 112 -9.11 0.98 5.78
N ARG A 113 -9.86 0.00 5.26
CA ARG A 113 -9.34 -1.34 4.93
C ARG A 113 -8.34 -1.30 3.78
N TRP A 114 -8.63 -0.60 2.69
CA TRP A 114 -7.70 -0.45 1.56
C TRP A 114 -6.47 0.38 1.93
N ASN A 115 -6.66 1.47 2.66
CA ASN A 115 -5.56 2.25 3.23
C ASN A 115 -4.69 1.45 4.22
N ARG A 116 -5.20 0.38 4.84
CA ARG A 116 -4.38 -0.57 5.62
C ARG A 116 -3.64 -1.55 4.72
N HIS A 117 -4.27 -2.06 3.66
CA HIS A 117 -3.62 -2.98 2.71
C HIS A 117 -2.41 -2.31 2.01
N LEU A 118 -2.53 -1.07 1.54
CA LEU A 118 -1.42 -0.36 0.89
C LEU A 118 -0.26 -0.05 1.85
N ARG A 119 -0.57 0.31 3.11
CA ARG A 119 0.46 0.43 4.15
C ARG A 119 1.15 -0.89 4.49
N SER A 120 0.48 -2.03 4.30
CA SER A 120 1.08 -3.35 4.49
C SER A 120 2.10 -3.66 3.40
N VAL A 121 1.87 -3.23 2.16
CA VAL A 121 2.84 -3.33 1.05
C VAL A 121 4.04 -2.42 1.35
N ALA A 122 3.79 -1.13 1.64
CA ALA A 122 4.82 -0.17 2.02
C ALA A 122 5.67 -0.65 3.23
N ALA A 123 5.08 -1.34 4.20
CA ALA A 123 5.78 -1.93 5.34
C ALA A 123 6.65 -3.15 5.01
N GLN A 124 6.31 -3.91 3.97
CA GLN A 124 7.12 -5.04 3.47
C GLN A 124 8.31 -4.51 2.68
N ALA A 125 8.10 -3.62 1.70
CA ALA A 125 9.19 -2.97 0.94
C ALA A 125 10.16 -2.17 1.85
N VAL A 126 9.64 -1.54 2.92
CA VAL A 126 10.50 -0.90 3.95
C VAL A 126 11.26 -1.92 4.81
N GLY A 127 10.73 -3.13 4.96
CA GLY A 127 11.35 -4.23 5.69
C GLY A 127 12.48 -4.92 4.92
N GLU A 128 12.32 -5.13 3.61
CA GLU A 128 13.34 -5.78 2.76
C GLU A 128 14.58 -4.90 2.60
N VAL A 129 14.41 -3.61 2.30
CA VAL A 129 15.52 -2.64 2.17
C VAL A 129 16.03 -2.17 3.55
N SER A 130 16.06 -3.05 4.55
CA SER A 130 16.43 -2.76 5.95
C SER A 130 17.89 -3.12 6.25
N HIS A 131 18.81 -2.37 5.64
CA HIS A 131 20.25 -2.44 5.93
C HIS A 131 20.56 -2.10 7.42
N PRO A 132 21.68 -2.61 7.98
CA PRO A 132 22.19 -2.18 9.29
C PRO A 132 22.44 -0.66 9.35
N ILE A 133 22.34 -0.06 10.55
CA ILE A 133 22.71 1.34 10.77
C ILE A 133 24.16 1.41 11.22
N GLY A 134 24.98 2.23 10.55
CA GLY A 134 26.39 2.41 10.91
C GLY A 134 27.29 1.34 10.29
N GLY A 135 28.08 0.67 11.14
CA GLY A 135 29.17 -0.24 10.80
C GLY A 135 30.46 0.12 11.54
N PRO A 136 31.59 -0.54 11.27
CA PRO A 136 32.90 -0.15 11.81
C PRO A 136 33.19 1.33 11.54
N SER A 137 33.73 2.02 12.53
CA SER A 137 34.11 3.44 12.48
C SER A 137 32.99 4.42 12.07
N LYS A 138 31.72 4.12 12.39
CA LYS A 138 30.57 5.00 12.12
C LYS A 138 29.77 5.31 13.39
N THR A 139 29.47 6.58 13.62
CA THR A 139 28.68 7.08 14.75
C THR A 139 27.19 7.00 14.43
N VAL A 140 26.42 6.31 15.28
CA VAL A 140 24.95 6.30 15.18
C VAL A 140 24.37 7.20 16.26
N GLU A 141 23.88 8.38 15.86
CA GLU A 141 23.05 9.23 16.72
C GLU A 141 21.73 8.50 17.00
N LEU A 142 21.36 8.28 18.26
CA LEU A 142 20.05 7.74 18.66
C LEU A 142 19.15 8.84 19.22
N TYR A 143 17.84 8.70 18.97
CA TYR A 143 16.82 9.69 19.37
C TYR A 143 15.54 9.01 19.84
N GLU A 144 14.92 9.53 20.90
CA GLU A 144 13.71 8.93 21.49
C GLU A 144 12.51 9.86 21.42
N ILE A 145 11.36 9.39 20.92
CA ILE A 145 10.10 10.12 20.97
C ILE A 145 9.04 9.29 21.68
N LEU A 146 8.53 9.82 22.80
CA LEU A 146 7.32 9.31 23.44
C LEU A 146 6.06 9.84 22.73
N LEU A 147 5.19 8.93 22.31
CA LEU A 147 3.83 9.22 21.86
C LEU A 147 2.80 8.74 22.91
N CYS A 148 1.86 9.62 23.24
CA CYS A 148 0.81 9.39 24.23
C CYS A 148 -0.47 10.14 23.84
N ARG A 149 -1.66 9.54 24.06
CA ARG A 149 -2.94 10.27 23.96
C ARG A 149 -3.16 11.10 25.23
N ARG A 150 -3.48 12.38 25.08
CA ARG A 150 -3.95 13.25 26.18
C ARG A 150 -5.38 12.84 26.55
N LYS A 151 -5.64 12.41 27.80
CA LYS A 151 -6.99 12.05 28.26
C LYS A 151 -7.73 13.32 28.70
N TYR A 152 -8.88 13.61 28.07
CA TYR A 152 -9.77 14.74 28.39
C TYR A 152 -9.08 16.11 28.62
N ASN A 153 -7.99 16.38 27.89
CA ASN A 153 -7.13 17.57 28.01
C ASN A 153 -6.50 17.89 29.39
N ARG A 154 -6.90 17.25 30.50
CA ARG A 154 -6.49 17.60 31.88
C ARG A 154 -5.59 16.57 32.58
N GLY A 155 -4.45 17.05 33.07
CA GLY A 155 -3.84 16.68 34.36
C GLY A 155 -3.24 15.27 34.60
N ARG A 156 -3.94 14.17 34.29
CA ARG A 156 -3.53 12.84 34.81
C ARG A 156 -2.26 12.26 34.14
N PRO A 157 -1.41 11.53 34.90
CA PRO A 157 -0.18 10.93 34.38
C PRO A 157 -0.42 9.86 33.29
N TYR A 158 0.61 9.65 32.46
CA TYR A 158 0.54 8.90 31.21
C TYR A 158 0.34 7.37 31.38
N GLY A 159 -0.91 6.94 31.57
CA GLY A 159 -1.26 5.53 31.76
C GLY A 159 -1.07 4.60 30.54
N ARG A 160 -0.88 5.13 29.32
CA ARG A 160 -0.47 4.35 28.13
C ARG A 160 0.52 5.15 27.29
N ARG A 161 1.74 4.61 27.18
CA ARG A 161 2.91 5.18 26.49
C ARG A 161 3.24 4.33 25.27
N GLN A 162 3.67 4.94 24.17
CA GLN A 162 4.25 4.24 23.02
C GLN A 162 5.54 4.95 22.65
N TRP A 163 6.66 4.28 22.90
CA TRP A 163 7.99 4.79 22.58
C TRP A 163 8.35 4.50 21.12
N VAL A 164 9.18 5.39 20.57
CA VAL A 164 9.49 5.49 19.15
C VAL A 164 10.95 5.98 19.06
N PHE A 165 11.91 5.05 19.21
CA PHE A 165 13.36 5.29 19.32
C PHE A 165 14.08 5.05 17.98
N GLY A 166 14.99 5.88 17.48
CA GLY A 166 15.86 5.42 16.39
C GLY A 166 16.84 6.45 15.88
N GLY A 167 17.73 6.03 14.98
CA GLY A 167 18.95 6.77 14.71
C GLY A 167 19.26 7.17 13.28
N ARG A 168 20.39 7.84 13.15
CA ARG A 168 21.02 8.32 11.92
C ARG A 168 22.52 8.02 12.01
N CYS A 169 23.11 7.48 10.94
CA CYS A 169 24.57 7.44 10.82
C CYS A 169 25.04 8.87 10.53
N ARG A 170 25.93 9.40 11.37
CA ARG A 170 26.38 10.80 11.31
C ARG A 170 27.13 11.07 10.01
N GLU A 171 27.98 10.12 9.60
CA GLU A 171 28.92 10.22 8.50
C GLU A 171 28.25 10.07 7.13
N THR A 172 27.37 9.08 6.96
CA THR A 172 26.63 8.90 5.68
C THR A 172 25.39 9.80 5.58
N GLY A 173 24.99 10.42 6.68
CA GLY A 173 23.73 11.17 6.81
C GLY A 173 22.45 10.33 6.67
N ALA A 174 22.57 9.02 6.40
CA ALA A 174 21.47 8.17 5.97
C ALA A 174 20.44 7.92 7.09
N PRO A 175 19.14 8.18 6.85
CA PRO A 175 18.07 7.84 7.77
C PRO A 175 17.71 6.35 7.66
N THR A 176 18.31 5.52 8.52
CA THR A 176 18.08 4.07 8.54
C THR A 176 17.21 3.66 9.74
N PHE A 177 16.40 2.62 9.59
CA PHE A 177 15.17 2.43 10.38
C PHE A 177 15.02 0.95 10.82
N VAL A 178 15.38 0.60 12.06
CA VAL A 178 15.33 -0.79 12.58
C VAL A 178 13.90 -1.19 12.98
N ARG A 179 13.60 -2.49 13.02
CA ARG A 179 12.25 -3.00 13.34
C ARG A 179 11.89 -2.68 14.82
N ASN A 180 10.63 -2.35 15.07
CA ASN A 180 10.08 -1.90 16.37
C ASN A 180 10.60 -0.55 16.93
N ASN A 181 11.78 -0.07 16.50
CA ASN A 181 12.42 1.17 16.97
C ASN A 181 12.87 2.08 15.79
N ARG A 182 12.14 3.18 15.55
CA ARG A 182 12.40 4.32 14.63
C ARG A 182 11.99 5.62 15.37
N THR A 183 12.43 6.91 15.27
CA THR A 183 13.59 7.68 14.71
C THR A 183 13.44 9.23 14.94
N GLY A 184 14.51 10.01 15.25
CA GLY A 184 14.51 11.41 15.79
C GLY A 184 13.82 12.59 15.07
N ARG A 185 14.55 13.39 14.27
CA ARG A 185 14.00 14.59 13.56
C ARG A 185 12.78 14.22 12.71
N ASP A 186 12.80 13.01 12.17
CA ASP A 186 11.70 12.42 11.42
C ASP A 186 10.46 12.13 12.24
N CYS A 187 10.59 11.87 13.54
CA CYS A 187 9.44 11.83 14.43
C CYS A 187 8.84 13.21 14.71
N PHE A 188 9.51 14.35 14.50
CA PHE A 188 8.79 15.63 14.50
C PHE A 188 7.88 15.76 13.28
N VAL A 189 8.34 15.35 12.09
CA VAL A 189 7.51 15.30 10.87
C VAL A 189 6.36 14.29 11.03
N ALA A 190 6.66 13.07 11.50
CA ALA A 190 5.65 12.04 11.74
C ALA A 190 4.64 12.46 12.83
N LYS A 191 5.08 13.13 13.90
CA LYS A 191 4.23 13.67 14.98
C LYS A 191 3.39 14.86 14.50
N ARG A 192 3.88 15.68 13.57
CA ARG A 192 3.10 16.75 12.90
C ARG A 192 2.02 16.15 11.98
N ALA A 193 2.40 15.22 11.10
CA ALA A 193 1.47 14.50 10.22
C ALA A 193 0.43 13.67 11.00
N HIS A 194 0.84 13.00 12.08
CA HIS A 194 -0.07 12.23 12.95
C HIS A 194 -0.95 13.14 13.82
N ARG A 195 -0.52 14.36 14.16
CA ARG A 195 -1.40 15.38 14.76
C ARG A 195 -2.45 15.85 13.75
N GLN A 196 -2.06 16.17 12.52
CA GLN A 196 -2.98 16.56 11.44
C GLN A 196 -4.00 15.45 11.11
N ARG A 197 -3.60 14.17 11.20
CA ARG A 197 -4.46 13.00 10.97
C ARG A 197 -5.36 12.62 12.17
N CYS A 198 -5.46 13.48 13.20
CA CYS A 198 -6.44 13.45 14.29
C CYS A 198 -6.87 12.06 14.81
N GLY A 199 -6.04 11.45 15.65
CA GLY A 199 -6.50 10.40 16.58
C GLY A 199 -6.35 8.95 16.14
N THR A 200 -5.54 8.66 15.11
CA THR A 200 -5.08 7.31 14.72
C THR A 200 -4.90 6.35 15.91
N HIS A 201 -5.44 5.13 15.80
CA HIS A 201 -5.33 4.10 16.85
C HIS A 201 -3.91 3.53 16.93
N ARG A 202 -3.42 3.24 18.15
CA ARG A 202 -2.03 2.81 18.43
C ARG A 202 -1.52 1.64 17.60
N SER A 203 -2.39 0.67 17.26
CA SER A 203 -2.02 -0.49 16.43
C SER A 203 -1.82 -0.17 14.95
N ALA A 204 -2.26 1.01 14.48
CA ALA A 204 -1.99 1.50 13.13
C ALA A 204 -0.72 2.36 13.05
N LEU A 205 -0.14 2.82 14.16
CA LEU A 205 1.06 3.66 14.16
C LEU A 205 2.24 3.02 13.39
N PRO A 206 2.61 1.73 13.57
CA PRO A 206 3.75 1.15 12.85
C PRO A 206 3.57 1.19 11.33
N LEU A 207 2.34 0.97 10.85
CA LEU A 207 1.98 1.04 9.43
C LEU A 207 2.02 2.48 8.88
N HIS A 208 1.74 3.49 9.70
CA HIS A 208 1.91 4.90 9.31
C HIS A 208 3.37 5.36 9.33
N LEU A 209 4.21 4.84 10.23
CA LEU A 209 5.65 5.08 10.19
C LEU A 209 6.28 4.40 8.97
N CYS A 210 5.80 3.22 8.59
CA CYS A 210 6.22 2.56 7.35
C CYS A 210 5.77 3.31 6.08
N GLU A 211 4.52 3.82 6.03
CA GLU A 211 4.06 4.72 4.94
C GLU A 211 5.00 5.92 4.76
N LEU A 212 5.30 6.62 5.86
CA LEU A 212 6.16 7.80 5.84
C LEU A 212 7.60 7.48 5.44
N MET A 213 8.09 6.29 5.79
CA MET A 213 9.42 5.84 5.35
C MET A 213 9.50 5.42 3.90
N TRP A 214 8.49 4.71 3.44
CA TRP A 214 8.39 4.26 2.07
C TRP A 214 8.44 5.46 1.10
N ARG A 215 7.68 6.52 1.39
CA ARG A 215 7.70 7.81 0.65
C ARG A 215 9.05 8.54 0.64
N ARG A 216 9.95 8.20 1.57
CA ARG A 216 11.26 8.85 1.74
C ARG A 216 12.43 8.02 1.21
N ARG A 217 12.15 6.81 0.74
CA ARG A 217 13.09 5.97 -0.03
C ARG A 217 12.91 6.14 -1.53
N LEU A 218 11.87 6.86 -1.95
CA LEU A 218 11.66 7.26 -3.34
C LEU A 218 12.75 8.23 -3.77
N THR A 219 13.23 8.08 -4.98
CA THR A 219 14.18 9.00 -5.60
C THR A 219 13.48 10.32 -6.02
N PRO A 220 14.21 11.46 -6.11
CA PRO A 220 13.58 12.73 -6.48
C PRO A 220 12.96 12.66 -7.89
N GLY A 221 11.63 12.82 -7.96
CA GLY A 221 10.86 12.69 -9.21
C GLY A 221 10.25 11.30 -9.47
N GLU A 222 10.51 10.29 -8.63
CA GLU A 222 9.87 8.98 -8.71
C GLU A 222 8.40 9.04 -8.32
N ASP A 223 7.52 8.50 -9.18
CA ASP A 223 6.07 8.60 -9.00
C ASP A 223 5.56 7.60 -7.94
N GLU A 224 4.87 8.14 -6.93
CA GLU A 224 4.34 7.40 -5.78
C GLU A 224 3.25 6.38 -6.16
N PHE A 225 2.62 6.48 -7.33
CA PHE A 225 1.69 5.45 -7.84
C PHE A 225 2.47 4.34 -8.54
N ASP A 226 3.37 4.70 -9.44
CA ASP A 226 4.15 3.72 -10.20
C ASP A 226 5.03 2.87 -9.27
N ARG A 227 5.63 3.47 -8.23
CA ARG A 227 6.32 2.72 -7.16
C ARG A 227 5.40 1.75 -6.43
N ILE A 228 4.25 2.18 -5.89
CA ILE A 228 3.42 1.28 -5.06
C ILE A 228 2.82 0.14 -5.89
N VAL A 229 2.58 0.37 -7.18
CA VAL A 229 2.16 -0.69 -8.12
C VAL A 229 3.31 -1.66 -8.40
N HIS A 230 4.54 -1.17 -8.61
CA HIS A 230 5.73 -2.02 -8.73
C HIS A 230 5.97 -2.84 -7.45
N ASP A 231 5.89 -2.24 -6.27
CA ASP A 231 6.07 -2.97 -5.00
C ASP A 231 4.96 -4.02 -4.79
N ILE A 232 3.72 -3.77 -5.25
CA ILE A 232 2.68 -4.83 -5.26
C ILE A 232 3.08 -5.99 -6.19
N ALA A 233 3.60 -5.71 -7.38
CA ALA A 233 4.01 -6.74 -8.33
C ALA A 233 5.19 -7.58 -7.81
N THR A 234 6.20 -6.91 -7.24
CA THR A 234 7.42 -7.55 -6.71
C THR A 234 7.18 -8.36 -5.43
N LEU A 235 6.41 -7.82 -4.47
CA LEU A 235 6.13 -8.49 -3.19
C LEU A 235 5.05 -9.57 -3.30
N HIS A 236 4.14 -9.43 -4.28
CA HIS A 236 2.94 -10.25 -4.41
C HIS A 236 2.68 -10.64 -5.88
N PRO A 237 3.65 -11.29 -6.55
CA PRO A 237 3.52 -11.68 -7.95
C PRO A 237 2.35 -12.65 -8.19
N PRO A 238 1.83 -12.74 -9.42
CA PRO A 238 0.79 -13.71 -9.77
C PRO A 238 1.26 -15.17 -9.64
N VAL A 239 0.39 -16.04 -9.11
CA VAL A 239 0.60 -17.50 -8.93
C VAL A 239 -0.58 -18.31 -9.49
#